data_AF-A0A914XK10-F1
#
_entry.id   AF-A0A914XK10-F1
#
_cell.length_a   1.000
_cell.length_b   1.000
_cell.length_c   1.000
_cell.angle_alpha   90.00
_cell.angle_beta   90.00
_cell.angle_gamma   90.00
#
_symmetry.space_group_name_H-M   'P 1'
#
loop_
_entity.id
_entity.type
_entity.pdbx_description
1 polymer ?
#
loop_
_entity_poly.entity_id
_entity_poly.type
_entity_poly.pdbx_seq_one_letter_code
_entity_poly.pdbx_strand_id
1 'polypeptide(L)'
;MRIFYSNQSTDRQRLLISYLSPKSARSSFGPFYNALVAEIVCSWLARVGNVNDGGKWTCNPWALPDNCIIYSLGVGPDITFELETFKVSEERCKIYSFDPDPKLGQRLVDLKSDRFVFTPLRIAAETNDALHQKTVADIMKQFSHSFIDFFKIDIEGKYILTFKNEGIPSSAF
;
A
#
# COMPACT_ATOMS: atom_id res chain seq x y z
N MET A 1 19.70 -7.36 14.59
CA MET A 1 18.47 -8.01 14.10
C MET A 1 18.64 -8.65 12.72
N ARG A 2 19.09 -7.91 11.68
CA ARG A 2 19.35 -8.47 10.32
C ARG A 2 20.25 -9.72 10.29
N ILE A 3 21.34 -9.75 11.05
CA ILE A 3 22.26 -10.90 11.12
C ILE A 3 21.56 -12.15 11.69
N PHE A 4 20.74 -11.97 12.73
CA PHE A 4 19.99 -13.08 13.35
C PHE A 4 18.99 -13.71 12.38
N TYR A 5 18.24 -12.89 11.63
CA TYR A 5 17.32 -13.40 10.61
C TYR A 5 18.03 -14.00 9.39
N SER A 6 19.19 -13.45 9.01
CA SER A 6 20.02 -14.02 7.95
C SER A 6 20.47 -15.44 8.31
N ASN A 7 20.92 -15.67 9.55
CA ASN A 7 21.32 -17.00 10.03
C ASN A 7 20.16 -18.01 10.08
N GLN A 8 18.91 -17.54 10.23
CA GLN A 8 17.72 -18.40 10.24
C GLN A 8 17.06 -18.58 8.87
N SER A 9 17.56 -17.92 7.83
CA SER A 9 16.89 -17.81 6.52
C SER A 9 16.52 -19.17 5.93
N THR A 10 17.42 -20.15 5.98
CA THR A 10 17.20 -21.52 5.48
C THR A 10 16.05 -22.23 6.19
N ASP A 11 15.99 -22.16 7.52
CA ASP A 11 14.94 -22.84 8.29
C ASP A 11 13.58 -22.17 8.10
N ARG A 12 13.55 -20.84 7.99
CA ARG A 12 12.34 -20.06 7.70
C ARG A 12 11.79 -20.36 6.32
N GLN A 13 12.66 -20.43 5.31
CA GLN A 13 12.28 -20.83 3.94
C GLN A 13 11.71 -22.26 3.93
N ARG A 14 12.38 -23.20 4.60
CA ARG A 14 11.90 -24.60 4.70
C ARG A 14 10.52 -24.66 5.34
N LEU A 15 10.31 -23.93 6.44
CA LEU A 15 9.04 -23.90 7.15
C LEU A 15 7.94 -23.31 6.25
N LEU A 16 8.21 -22.19 5.57
CA LEU A 16 7.26 -21.56 4.64
C LEU A 16 6.88 -22.51 3.49
N ILE A 17 7.86 -23.15 2.84
CA ILE A 17 7.63 -24.12 1.75
C ILE A 17 6.74 -25.28 2.24
N SER A 18 6.96 -25.77 3.47
CA SER A 18 6.14 -26.84 4.04
C SER A 18 4.67 -26.46 4.20
N TYR A 19 4.37 -25.17 4.41
CA TYR A 19 3.02 -24.62 4.53
C TYR A 19 2.37 -24.31 3.18
N LEU A 20 3.16 -24.11 2.13
CA LEU A 20 2.66 -23.92 0.76
C LEU A 20 2.36 -25.24 0.05
N SER A 21 2.67 -26.38 0.67
CA SER A 21 2.39 -27.70 0.09
C SER A 21 0.88 -28.02 0.15
N PRO A 22 0.25 -28.42 -0.98
CA PRO A 22 -1.20 -28.68 -1.07
C PRO A 22 -1.68 -29.86 -0.21
N LYS A 23 -0.77 -30.60 0.45
CA LYS A 23 -1.10 -31.67 1.40
C LYS A 23 -1.30 -31.19 2.85
N SER A 24 -1.14 -29.89 3.12
CA SER A 24 -1.16 -29.36 4.49
C SER A 24 -2.51 -28.72 4.85
N ALA A 25 -3.55 -29.53 5.04
CA ALA A 25 -4.71 -29.10 5.81
C ALA A 25 -4.28 -28.97 7.28
N ARG A 26 -3.78 -27.79 7.67
CA ARG A 26 -3.26 -27.54 9.03
C ARG A 26 -4.12 -26.53 9.76
N SER A 27 -4.48 -26.87 10.99
CA SER A 27 -5.32 -26.07 11.90
C SER A 27 -4.55 -24.99 12.68
N SER A 28 -3.23 -24.87 12.50
CA SER A 28 -2.39 -23.93 13.24
C SER A 28 -1.48 -23.11 12.33
N PHE A 29 -1.72 -21.80 12.34
CA PHE A 29 -0.94 -20.78 11.63
C PHE A 29 0.27 -20.25 12.44
N GLY A 30 0.42 -20.66 13.70
CA GLY A 30 1.52 -20.18 14.57
C GLY A 30 2.92 -20.38 13.95
N PRO A 31 3.27 -21.59 13.48
CA PRO A 31 4.55 -21.82 12.82
C PRO A 31 4.71 -21.06 11.49
N PHE A 32 3.61 -20.80 10.76
CA PHE A 32 3.65 -19.96 9.57
C PHE A 32 4.05 -18.52 9.91
N TYR A 33 3.42 -17.91 10.92
CA TYR A 33 3.81 -16.56 11.38
C TYR A 33 5.24 -16.50 11.92
N ASN A 34 5.72 -17.58 12.57
CA ASN A 34 7.11 -17.66 13.04
C ASN A 34 8.14 -17.69 11.90
N ALA A 35 7.77 -18.14 10.70
CA ALA A 35 8.63 -18.10 9.52
C ALA A 35 8.77 -16.68 8.95
N LEU A 36 7.76 -15.83 9.10
CA LEU A 36 7.76 -14.46 8.60
C LEU A 36 8.66 -13.57 9.44
N VAL A 37 9.60 -12.87 8.81
CA VAL A 37 10.48 -11.90 9.49
C VAL A 37 9.77 -10.56 9.56
N ALA A 38 9.68 -9.96 10.75
CA ALA A 38 9.35 -8.54 10.85
C ALA A 38 10.56 -7.74 10.36
N GLU A 39 10.52 -7.27 9.12
CA GLU A 39 11.62 -6.50 8.53
C GLU A 39 11.73 -5.08 9.09
N ILE A 40 10.65 -4.58 9.70
CA ILE A 40 10.55 -3.26 10.31
C ILE A 40 10.03 -3.43 11.74
N VAL A 41 10.81 -3.00 12.73
CA VAL A 41 10.28 -2.77 14.08
C VAL A 41 9.59 -1.42 14.06
N CYS A 42 8.27 -1.44 14.19
CA CYS A 42 7.49 -0.21 14.32
C CYS A 42 7.02 -0.03 15.77
N SER A 43 7.56 0.98 16.45
CA SER A 43 7.17 1.30 17.84
C SER A 43 5.71 1.76 17.96
N TRP A 44 5.13 2.28 16.88
CA TRP A 44 3.73 2.74 16.81
C TRP A 44 2.99 2.01 15.69
N LEU A 45 3.01 0.67 15.75
CA LEU A 45 2.26 -0.16 14.83
C LEU A 45 0.76 0.01 15.11
N ALA A 46 0.01 0.47 14.13
CA ALA A 46 -1.43 0.69 14.24
C ALA A 46 -2.17 0.05 13.08
N ARG A 47 -3.32 -0.56 13.35
CA ARG A 47 -4.26 -0.98 12.32
C ARG A 47 -5.11 0.24 11.98
N VAL A 48 -5.08 0.67 10.72
CA VAL A 48 -5.87 1.79 10.21
C VAL A 48 -6.94 1.22 9.27
N GLY A 49 -8.19 1.64 9.46
CA GLY A 49 -9.36 1.11 8.79
C GLY A 49 -9.98 -0.07 9.54
N ASN A 50 -10.90 -0.76 8.87
CA ASN A 50 -11.65 -1.88 9.42
C ASN A 50 -10.76 -3.01 9.96
N VAL A 51 -11.18 -3.68 11.04
CA VAL A 51 -10.47 -4.83 11.61
C VAL A 51 -10.48 -6.06 10.69
N ASN A 52 -11.43 -6.13 9.75
CA ASN A 52 -11.49 -7.13 8.69
C ASN A 52 -10.51 -6.79 7.53
N ASP A 53 -10.73 -7.29 6.32
CA ASP A 53 -9.78 -7.22 5.21
C ASP A 53 -9.41 -5.79 4.74
N GLY A 54 -10.34 -4.83 4.91
CA GLY A 54 -10.18 -3.45 4.43
C GLY A 54 -9.09 -2.64 5.14
N GLY A 55 -8.84 -2.88 6.43
CA GLY A 55 -7.83 -2.13 7.18
C GLY A 55 -6.42 -2.69 6.99
N LYS A 56 -5.41 -1.81 7.03
CA LYS A 56 -4.00 -2.19 6.87
C LYS A 56 -3.19 -1.84 8.12
N TRP A 57 -2.15 -2.61 8.39
CA TRP A 57 -1.17 -2.28 9.42
C TRP A 57 -0.24 -1.19 8.89
N THR A 58 -0.12 -0.10 9.64
CA THR A 58 0.68 1.08 9.31
C THR A 58 1.64 1.40 10.43
N CYS A 59 2.77 2.01 10.08
CA CYS A 59 3.74 2.44 11.07
C CYS A 59 3.62 3.94 11.33
N ASN A 60 3.33 4.30 12.58
CA ASN A 60 3.21 5.67 13.06
C ASN A 60 2.37 6.58 12.12
N PRO A 61 1.07 6.27 11.89
CA PRO A 61 0.23 7.02 10.97
C PRO A 61 0.00 8.48 11.40
N TRP A 62 0.31 8.85 12.64
CA TRP A 62 0.23 10.22 13.16
C TRP A 62 1.41 11.11 12.74
N ALA A 63 2.52 10.52 12.27
CA ALA A 63 3.72 11.26 11.90
C ALA A 63 3.71 11.83 10.47
N LEU A 64 2.55 11.89 9.82
CA LEU A 64 2.40 12.51 8.52
C LEU A 64 2.62 14.04 8.61
N PRO A 65 3.31 14.67 7.64
CA PRO A 65 3.55 16.10 7.63
C PRO A 65 2.28 16.89 7.26
N ASP A 66 2.32 18.21 7.38
CA ASP A 66 1.24 19.06 6.87
C ASP A 66 1.18 19.01 5.33
N ASN A 67 -0.03 19.11 4.76
CA ASN A 67 -0.27 19.04 3.31
C ASN A 67 0.25 17.75 2.64
N CYS A 68 0.30 16.65 3.39
CA CYS A 68 0.72 15.34 2.93
C CYS A 68 -0.09 14.82 1.74
N ILE A 69 0.60 14.11 0.85
CA ILE A 69 0.04 13.43 -0.32
C ILE A 69 0.00 11.93 -0.05
N ILE A 70 -1.20 11.36 -0.08
CA ILE A 70 -1.42 9.93 0.12
C ILE A 70 -1.91 9.31 -1.17
N TYR A 71 -1.25 8.26 -1.62
CA TYR A 71 -1.70 7.44 -2.74
C TYR A 71 -2.25 6.12 -2.21
N SER A 72 -3.49 5.79 -2.57
CA SER A 72 -4.14 4.52 -2.28
C SER A 72 -4.52 3.81 -3.59
N LEU A 73 -3.77 2.76 -3.92
CA LEU A 73 -4.00 1.97 -5.13
C LEU A 73 -4.81 0.71 -4.81
N GLY A 74 -5.82 0.42 -5.63
CA GLY A 74 -6.72 -0.71 -5.45
C GLY A 74 -7.80 -0.43 -4.41
N VAL A 75 -8.55 0.65 -4.60
CA VAL A 75 -9.66 0.97 -3.71
C VAL A 75 -10.80 0.00 -3.94
N GLY A 76 -11.13 -0.76 -2.89
CA GLY A 76 -12.27 -1.66 -2.85
C GLY A 76 -13.56 -0.98 -2.32
N PRO A 77 -14.62 -1.76 -2.09
CA PRO A 77 -15.87 -1.23 -1.53
C PRO A 77 -15.74 -0.73 -0.08
N ASP A 78 -14.69 -1.17 0.62
CA ASP A 78 -14.32 -0.70 1.95
C ASP A 78 -13.30 0.45 1.85
N ILE A 79 -13.77 1.67 2.14
CA ILE A 79 -12.97 2.91 2.12
C ILE A 79 -12.51 3.34 3.53
N THR A 80 -12.67 2.46 4.54
CA THR A 80 -12.36 2.81 5.93
C THR A 80 -10.89 3.14 6.13
N PHE A 81 -9.99 2.50 5.39
CA PHE A 81 -8.57 2.83 5.41
C PHE A 81 -8.34 4.29 5.04
N GLU A 82 -8.90 4.75 3.92
CA GLU A 82 -8.74 6.13 3.43
C GLU A 82 -9.35 7.12 4.42
N LEU A 83 -10.55 6.85 4.91
CA LEU A 83 -11.23 7.72 5.88
C LEU A 83 -10.47 7.83 7.21
N GLU A 84 -9.99 6.71 7.73
CA GLU A 84 -9.28 6.71 9.01
C GLU A 84 -7.88 7.29 8.86
N THR A 85 -7.19 7.05 7.75
CA THR A 85 -5.89 7.69 7.44
C THR A 85 -6.04 9.22 7.38
N PHE A 86 -7.10 9.71 6.73
CA PHE A 86 -7.42 11.15 6.73
C PHE A 86 -7.63 11.68 8.15
N LYS A 87 -8.40 10.96 8.98
CA LYS A 87 -8.68 11.35 10.36
C LYS A 87 -7.43 11.35 11.26
N VAL A 88 -6.61 10.30 11.22
CA VAL A 88 -5.37 10.23 12.04
C VAL A 88 -4.29 11.20 11.58
N SER A 89 -4.38 11.67 10.33
CA SER A 89 -3.58 12.79 9.84
C SER A 89 -4.09 14.17 10.30
N GLU A 90 -5.16 14.21 11.11
CA GLU A 90 -5.87 15.44 11.50
C GLU A 90 -6.35 16.25 10.29
N GLU A 91 -6.82 15.55 9.26
CA GLU A 91 -7.35 16.15 8.02
C GLU A 91 -6.33 16.98 7.21
N ARG A 92 -5.04 16.85 7.54
CA ARG A 92 -3.95 17.60 6.91
C ARG A 92 -3.57 17.06 5.53
N CYS A 93 -3.89 15.80 5.24
CA CYS A 93 -3.53 15.15 3.98
C CYS A 93 -4.59 15.32 2.88
N LYS A 94 -4.14 15.16 1.64
CA LYS A 94 -5.00 14.90 0.49
C LYS A 94 -4.78 13.46 -0.01
N ILE A 95 -5.88 12.74 -0.20
CA ILE A 95 -5.87 11.33 -0.58
C ILE A 95 -6.23 11.19 -2.04
N TYR A 96 -5.34 10.56 -2.79
CA TYR A 96 -5.50 10.20 -4.20
C TYR A 96 -5.67 8.69 -4.30
N SER A 97 -6.84 8.30 -4.79
CA SER A 97 -7.32 6.93 -4.83
C SER A 97 -7.48 6.47 -6.27
N PHE A 98 -7.04 5.26 -6.56
CA PHE A 98 -6.99 4.72 -7.91
C PHE A 98 -7.52 3.29 -7.94
N ASP A 99 -8.48 3.03 -8.82
CA ASP A 99 -8.95 1.69 -9.14
C ASP A 99 -9.55 1.70 -10.56
N PRO A 100 -9.37 0.66 -11.39
CA PRO A 100 -10.00 0.62 -12.71
C PRO A 100 -11.53 0.53 -12.69
N ASP A 101 -12.15 0.04 -11.61
CA ASP A 101 -13.61 0.00 -11.49
C ASP A 101 -14.13 1.30 -10.83
N PRO A 102 -14.83 2.17 -11.57
CA PRO A 102 -15.35 3.42 -11.02
C PRO A 102 -16.35 3.21 -9.88
N LYS A 103 -17.03 2.07 -9.82
CA LYS A 103 -18.02 1.78 -8.78
C LYS A 103 -17.38 1.63 -7.40
N LEU A 104 -16.14 1.14 -7.34
CA LEU A 104 -15.45 0.90 -6.07
C LEU A 104 -15.03 2.23 -5.41
N GLY A 105 -14.68 3.24 -6.21
CA GLY A 105 -14.35 4.57 -5.73
C GLY A 105 -15.53 5.51 -5.48
N GLN A 106 -16.75 5.12 -5.88
CA GLN A 106 -17.92 6.01 -5.83
C GLN A 106 -18.16 6.59 -4.42
N ARG A 107 -17.95 5.77 -3.38
CA ARG A 107 -18.12 6.21 -1.99
C ARG A 107 -17.17 7.35 -1.60
N LEU A 108 -15.98 7.43 -2.19
CA LEU A 108 -15.05 8.55 -1.97
C LEU A 108 -15.54 9.81 -2.67
N VAL A 109 -16.07 9.68 -3.89
CA VAL A 109 -16.65 10.79 -4.65
C VAL A 109 -17.87 11.37 -3.92
N ASP A 110 -18.70 10.51 -3.33
CA ASP A 110 -19.91 10.89 -2.62
C ASP A 110 -19.63 11.70 -1.33
N LEU A 111 -18.38 11.70 -0.82
CA LEU A 111 -17.97 12.55 0.30
C LEU A 111 -17.99 14.04 -0.07
N LYS A 112 -17.98 14.39 -1.36
CA LYS A 112 -18.00 15.77 -1.87
C LYS A 112 -16.93 16.67 -1.21
N SER A 113 -15.76 16.10 -0.99
CA SER A 113 -14.61 16.78 -0.38
C SER A 113 -13.46 16.84 -1.38
N ASP A 114 -12.79 17.98 -1.46
CA ASP A 114 -11.59 18.18 -2.29
C ASP A 114 -10.35 17.48 -1.73
N ARG A 115 -10.45 16.92 -0.51
CA ARG A 115 -9.43 16.10 0.16
C ARG A 115 -9.40 14.66 -0.34
N PHE A 116 -10.46 14.19 -0.98
CA PHE A 116 -10.55 12.84 -1.54
C PHE A 116 -10.69 12.92 -3.06
N VAL A 117 -9.68 12.44 -3.77
CA VAL A 117 -9.66 12.40 -5.23
C VAL A 117 -9.68 10.95 -5.67
N PHE A 118 -10.72 10.55 -6.39
CA PHE A 118 -10.78 9.22 -7.00
C PHE A 118 -10.59 9.32 -8.52
N THR A 119 -9.68 8.51 -9.06
CA THR A 119 -9.42 8.43 -10.51
C THR A 119 -9.63 6.99 -10.99
N PRO A 120 -10.60 6.72 -11.89
CA PRO A 120 -10.85 5.39 -12.42
C PRO A 120 -9.74 4.98 -13.41
N LEU A 121 -8.66 4.40 -12.88
CA LEU A 121 -7.43 4.17 -13.62
C LEU A 121 -6.73 2.90 -13.11
N ARG A 122 -6.19 2.13 -14.05
CA ARG A 122 -5.30 1.00 -13.78
C ARG A 122 -3.86 1.46 -13.63
N ILE A 123 -3.18 1.00 -12.60
CA ILE A 123 -1.73 1.20 -12.46
C ILE A 123 -1.00 0.08 -13.23
N ALA A 124 -0.03 0.46 -14.06
CA ALA A 124 0.71 -0.47 -14.91
C ALA A 124 2.19 -0.05 -15.06
N ALA A 125 3.00 -0.94 -15.65
CA ALA A 125 4.42 -0.69 -15.95
C ALA A 125 4.62 0.36 -17.06
N GLU A 126 3.64 0.55 -17.92
CA GLU A 126 3.66 1.50 -19.03
C GLU A 126 2.32 2.24 -19.11
N THR A 127 2.37 3.49 -19.59
CA THR A 127 1.17 4.31 -19.79
C THR A 127 0.52 3.97 -21.12
N ASN A 128 -0.78 3.70 -21.08
CA ASN A 128 -1.64 3.49 -22.24
C ASN A 128 -3.01 4.11 -21.97
N ASP A 129 -3.21 5.32 -22.50
CA ASP A 129 -4.44 6.08 -22.28
C ASP A 129 -5.67 5.38 -22.88
N ALA A 130 -5.53 4.65 -23.99
CA ALA A 130 -6.63 3.90 -24.61
C ALA A 130 -7.15 2.76 -23.72
N LEU A 131 -6.31 2.26 -22.82
CA LEU A 131 -6.67 1.22 -21.85
C LEU A 131 -6.91 1.78 -20.44
N HIS A 132 -6.93 3.12 -20.28
CA HIS A 132 -6.99 3.79 -18.98
C HIS A 132 -5.94 3.25 -17.99
N GLN A 133 -4.68 3.14 -18.46
CA GLN A 133 -3.56 2.64 -17.66
C GLN A 133 -2.45 3.70 -17.59
N LYS A 134 -1.89 3.94 -16.41
CA LYS A 134 -0.70 4.79 -16.27
C LYS A 134 0.32 4.21 -15.31
N THR A 135 1.56 4.65 -15.50
CA THR A 135 2.62 4.48 -14.51
C THR A 135 2.38 5.42 -13.32
N VAL A 136 2.92 5.05 -12.14
CA VAL A 136 2.91 5.94 -10.97
C VAL A 136 3.61 7.26 -11.28
N ALA A 137 4.70 7.23 -12.05
CA ALA A 137 5.45 8.41 -12.45
C ALA A 137 4.61 9.39 -13.29
N ASP A 138 3.83 8.88 -14.24
CA ASP A 138 2.97 9.75 -15.06
C ASP A 138 1.76 10.29 -14.29
N ILE A 139 1.26 9.53 -13.31
CA ILE A 139 0.25 10.03 -12.36
C ILE A 139 0.83 11.16 -11.49
N MET A 140 2.03 10.97 -10.94
CA MET A 140 2.72 12.03 -10.18
C MET A 140 2.91 13.30 -11.03
N LYS A 141 3.33 13.16 -12.30
CA LYS A 141 3.40 14.30 -13.24
C LYS A 141 2.03 14.94 -13.48
N GLN A 142 0.99 14.14 -13.71
CA GLN A 142 -0.37 14.62 -13.95
C GLN A 142 -0.90 15.47 -12.79
N PHE A 143 -0.61 15.09 -11.55
CA PHE A 143 -1.01 15.84 -10.36
C PHE A 143 0.05 16.84 -9.88
N SER A 144 1.16 17.00 -10.60
CA SER A 144 2.29 17.86 -10.21
C SER A 144 2.86 17.54 -8.82
N HIS A 145 2.88 16.26 -8.44
CA HIS A 145 3.47 15.79 -7.18
C HIS A 145 4.92 15.36 -7.40
N SER A 146 5.82 15.85 -6.56
CA SER A 146 7.23 15.41 -6.52
C SER A 146 7.49 14.32 -5.48
N PHE A 147 6.57 14.13 -4.54
CA PHE A 147 6.72 13.19 -3.42
C PHE A 147 5.37 12.60 -3.01
N ILE A 148 5.40 11.38 -2.46
CA ILE A 148 4.24 10.67 -1.88
C ILE A 148 4.61 10.35 -0.43
N ASP A 149 3.87 10.89 0.53
CA ASP A 149 4.14 10.70 1.96
C ASP A 149 3.66 9.36 2.49
N PHE A 150 2.55 8.87 1.94
CA PHE A 150 2.02 7.56 2.26
C PHE A 150 1.57 6.84 1.00
N PHE A 151 2.10 5.64 0.76
CA PHE A 151 1.81 4.88 -0.44
C PHE A 151 1.25 3.49 -0.11
N LYS A 152 -0.08 3.36 -0.15
CA LYS A 152 -0.78 2.07 -0.05
C LYS A 152 -0.87 1.43 -1.43
N ILE A 153 -0.48 0.16 -1.51
CA ILE A 153 -0.62 -0.68 -2.70
C ILE A 153 -1.43 -1.91 -2.32
N ASP A 154 -2.66 -1.99 -2.80
CA ASP A 154 -3.62 -3.07 -2.51
C ASP A 154 -4.33 -3.52 -3.80
N ILE A 155 -3.53 -3.81 -4.84
CA ILE A 155 -4.04 -4.14 -6.17
C ILE A 155 -4.16 -5.67 -6.32
N GLU A 156 -5.36 -6.15 -6.66
CA GLU A 156 -5.66 -7.57 -6.86
C GLU A 156 -5.60 -7.98 -8.35
N GLY A 157 -4.58 -8.75 -8.76
CA GLY A 157 -4.45 -9.32 -10.12
C GLY A 157 -3.03 -9.37 -10.69
N LYS A 158 -2.87 -9.76 -11.97
CA LYS A 158 -1.56 -9.80 -12.67
C LYS A 158 -1.12 -8.40 -13.13
N TYR A 159 -0.78 -7.54 -12.19
CA TYR A 159 -0.18 -6.23 -12.49
C TYR A 159 1.31 -6.30 -12.21
N ILE A 160 2.12 -5.97 -13.22
CA ILE A 160 3.55 -5.77 -13.00
C ILE A 160 3.71 -4.30 -12.63
N LEU A 161 3.95 -4.04 -11.34
CA LEU A 161 4.45 -2.75 -10.89
C LEU A 161 5.97 -2.79 -10.98
N THR A 162 6.53 -2.07 -11.94
CA THR A 162 7.98 -1.91 -12.05
C THR A 162 8.38 -0.62 -11.34
N PHE A 163 8.93 -0.75 -10.13
CA PHE A 163 9.63 0.36 -9.48
C PHE A 163 11.07 0.39 -10.02
N LYS A 164 11.34 1.27 -10.98
CA LYS A 164 12.71 1.58 -11.36
C LYS A 164 13.27 2.55 -10.33
N ASN A 165 14.28 2.09 -9.58
CA ASN A 165 15.07 2.96 -8.73
C ASN A 165 15.99 3.79 -9.63
N GLU A 166 15.51 4.93 -10.10
CA GLU A 166 16.35 5.98 -10.67
C GLU A 166 17.08 6.59 -9.47
N GLY A 167 18.28 6.08 -9.15
CA GLY A 167 18.97 6.35 -7.89
C GLY A 167 18.99 7.83 -7.51
N ILE A 168 18.89 8.10 -6.20
CA ILE A 168 19.05 9.45 -5.64
C ILE A 168 20.40 10.00 -6.14
N PRO A 169 20.43 11.15 -6.86
CA PRO A 169 21.69 11.76 -7.27
C PRO A 169 22.55 12.01 -6.04
N SER A 170 23.82 11.60 -6.09
CA SER A 170 24.80 11.77 -5.01
C SER A 170 25.11 13.23 -4.66
N SER A 171 24.50 14.20 -5.34
CA SER A 171 24.57 15.63 -5.05
C SER A 171 23.55 16.11 -4.00
N ALA A 172 22.80 15.21 -3.38
CA ALA A 172 21.81 15.54 -2.34
C ALA A 172 22.32 15.31 -0.90
N PHE A 173 23.64 15.13 -0.71
CA PHE A 173 24.31 15.16 0.59
C PHE A 173 25.54 16.06 0.54
#